data_AF-A0A210PZW8-F1
#
_entry.id   AF-A0A210PZW8-F1
#
_cell.length_a   1.000
_cell.length_b   1.000
_cell.length_c   1.000
_cell.angle_alpha   90.00
_cell.angle_beta   90.00
_cell.angle_gamma   90.00
#
_symmetry.space_group_name_H-M   'P 1'
#
loop_
_entity.id
_entity.type
_entity.pdbx_description
1 polymer ?
#
loop_
_entity_poly.entity_id
_entity_poly.type
_entity_poly.pdbx_seq_one_letter_code
_entity_poly.pdbx_strand_id
1 'polypeptide(L)'
;MITKAVNKVVQNVTKLACAHIRMGGSATIRGDDKRTDEKQLIHIWNALQTMEASNYSIFIATDAEFVRKRAKSLFKHMLETEGRIVHIDWGAKGAGLVGGYWKVVVDFLVLAKCDILVLTSSGFGIMSSYLNTNASHLYCLTSHALVPCSRYTVNDFYPGPLLAPF
;
A
#
# COMPACT_ATOMS: atom_id res chain seq x y z
N MET A 1 -37.51 -11.37 -0.78
CA MET A 1 -36.66 -11.52 0.44
C MET A 1 -35.17 -11.61 0.10
N ILE A 2 -34.78 -12.35 -0.96
CA ILE A 2 -33.39 -12.48 -1.44
C ILE A 2 -32.75 -11.12 -1.76
N THR A 3 -33.46 -10.21 -2.41
CA THR A 3 -32.95 -8.86 -2.78
C THR A 3 -32.63 -7.97 -1.58
N LYS A 4 -33.37 -8.07 -0.47
CA LYS A 4 -33.07 -7.31 0.76
C LYS A 4 -31.84 -7.86 1.47
N ALA A 5 -31.67 -9.17 1.50
CA ALA A 5 -30.50 -9.82 2.08
C ALA A 5 -29.24 -9.56 1.24
N VAL A 6 -29.34 -9.67 -0.08
CA VAL A 6 -28.25 -9.32 -1.01
C VAL A 6 -27.92 -7.83 -0.91
N ASN A 7 -28.90 -6.93 -0.89
CA ASN A 7 -28.62 -5.50 -0.68
C ASN A 7 -28.01 -5.21 0.69
N LYS A 8 -28.39 -5.95 1.75
CA LYS A 8 -27.80 -5.82 3.09
C LYS A 8 -26.36 -6.36 3.15
N VAL A 9 -26.06 -7.43 2.42
CA VAL A 9 -24.71 -8.00 2.28
C VAL A 9 -23.83 -7.08 1.42
N VAL A 10 -24.35 -6.56 0.31
CA VAL A 10 -23.66 -5.59 -0.56
C VAL A 10 -23.44 -4.25 0.16
N GLN A 11 -24.37 -3.81 1.03
CA GLN A 11 -24.20 -2.64 1.89
C GLN A 11 -23.16 -2.85 3.01
N ASN A 12 -22.83 -4.10 3.34
CA ASN A 12 -21.84 -4.47 4.36
C ASN A 12 -20.46 -4.83 3.76
N VAL A 13 -20.24 -4.64 2.46
CA VAL A 13 -18.88 -4.72 1.90
C VAL A 13 -18.14 -3.46 2.34
N THR A 14 -17.32 -3.58 3.38
CA THR A 14 -16.47 -2.48 3.84
C THR A 14 -15.55 -2.07 2.70
N LYS A 15 -15.59 -0.78 2.33
CA LYS A 15 -14.67 -0.23 1.33
C LYS A 15 -13.24 -0.33 1.83
N LEU A 16 -12.29 -0.51 0.93
CA LEU A 16 -10.89 -0.73 1.27
C LEU A 16 -10.03 0.45 0.81
N ALA A 17 -9.40 1.12 1.77
CA ALA A 17 -8.40 2.14 1.53
C ALA A 17 -7.02 1.57 1.80
N CYS A 18 -6.15 1.66 0.80
CA CYS A 18 -4.84 1.06 0.85
C CYS A 18 -3.73 2.09 0.75
N ALA A 19 -2.61 1.80 1.40
CA ALA A 19 -1.36 2.50 1.15
C ALA A 19 -0.23 1.51 0.89
N HIS A 20 0.55 1.78 -0.15
CA HIS A 20 1.85 1.17 -0.35
C HIS A 20 2.95 2.16 0.03
N ILE A 21 3.65 1.86 1.13
CA ILE A 21 4.66 2.73 1.74
C ILE A 21 6.04 2.06 1.62
N ARG A 22 6.82 2.52 0.64
CA ARG A 22 8.23 2.18 0.46
C ARG A 22 9.09 3.21 1.18
N MET A 23 9.66 2.81 2.31
CA MET A 23 10.65 3.63 2.99
C MET A 23 11.99 3.54 2.28
N GLY A 24 12.45 2.33 1.95
CA GLY A 24 13.82 2.08 1.52
C GLY A 24 14.86 2.46 2.59
N GLY A 25 16.04 1.86 2.55
CA GLY A 25 17.13 2.12 3.51
C GLY A 25 16.73 2.01 4.98
N SER A 26 15.72 1.21 5.29
CA SER A 26 15.18 1.07 6.64
C SER A 26 16.00 0.08 7.47
N ALA A 27 15.81 0.08 8.80
CA ALA A 27 16.42 -0.95 9.65
C ALA A 27 15.98 -2.38 9.28
N THR A 28 14.83 -2.53 8.61
CA THR A 28 14.28 -3.80 8.12
C THR A 28 14.96 -4.25 6.84
N ILE A 29 15.18 -3.34 5.88
CA ILE A 29 15.84 -3.60 4.60
C ILE A 29 17.10 -2.73 4.52
N ARG A 30 18.19 -3.24 5.11
CA ARG A 30 19.46 -2.51 5.22
C ARG A 30 20.20 -2.47 3.89
N GLY A 31 20.71 -1.30 3.50
CA GLY A 31 21.52 -1.11 2.30
C GLY A 31 20.73 -0.78 1.03
N ASP A 32 19.41 -0.61 1.15
CA ASP A 32 18.57 -0.09 0.06
C ASP A 32 18.57 1.44 0.09
N ASP A 33 18.24 2.07 -1.03
CA ASP A 33 18.18 3.52 -1.10
C ASP A 33 16.94 4.05 -0.38
N LYS A 34 17.11 5.11 0.42
CA LYS A 34 15.97 5.80 1.04
C LYS A 34 15.08 6.41 -0.04
N ARG A 35 13.78 6.08 0.00
CA ARG A 35 12.75 6.53 -0.95
C ARG A 35 11.75 7.51 -0.34
N THR A 36 11.41 7.33 0.93
CA THR A 36 10.43 8.18 1.64
C THR A 36 11.03 8.69 2.93
N ASP A 37 10.76 9.95 3.29
CA ASP A 37 11.11 10.48 4.61
C ASP A 37 10.01 10.18 5.63
N GLU A 38 10.39 9.80 6.85
CA GLU A 38 9.43 9.52 7.92
C GLU A 38 8.50 10.70 8.22
N LYS A 39 8.99 11.94 8.06
CA LYS A 39 8.19 13.15 8.27
C LYS A 39 7.03 13.24 7.28
N GLN A 40 7.18 12.72 6.06
CA GLN A 40 6.12 12.74 5.05
C GLN A 40 4.98 11.77 5.38
N LEU A 41 5.22 10.76 6.23
CA LEU A 41 4.21 9.77 6.59
C LEU A 41 3.00 10.40 7.29
N ILE A 42 3.16 11.59 7.91
CA ILE A 42 2.03 12.33 8.50
C ILE A 42 0.92 12.61 7.49
N HIS A 43 1.26 12.87 6.22
CA HIS A 43 0.27 13.11 5.18
C HIS A 43 -0.53 11.85 4.86
N ILE A 44 0.13 10.68 4.86
CA ILE A 44 -0.51 9.39 4.67
C ILE A 44 -1.41 9.04 5.86
N TRP A 45 -0.90 9.19 7.09
CA TRP A 45 -1.65 8.91 8.30
C TRP A 45 -2.92 9.73 8.40
N ASN A 46 -2.82 11.05 8.19
CA ASN A 46 -3.99 11.92 8.25
C ASN A 46 -5.05 11.53 7.22
N ALA A 47 -4.65 11.26 5.98
CA ALA A 47 -5.59 10.86 4.92
C ALA A 47 -6.27 9.52 5.23
N LEU A 48 -5.51 8.50 5.65
CA LEU A 48 -6.07 7.20 5.98
C LEU A 48 -6.97 7.25 7.22
N GLN A 49 -6.68 8.11 8.21
CA GLN A 49 -7.56 8.30 9.37
C GLN A 49 -8.90 8.93 8.97
N THR A 50 -8.90 9.88 8.03
CA THR A 50 -10.13 10.41 7.45
C THR A 50 -10.93 9.33 6.71
N MET A 51 -10.24 8.43 5.99
CA MET A 51 -10.88 7.30 5.30
C MET A 51 -11.46 6.28 6.29
N GLU A 52 -10.73 5.92 7.35
CA GLU A 52 -11.23 5.02 8.41
C GLU A 52 -12.47 5.61 9.09
N ALA A 53 -12.45 6.91 9.40
CA ALA A 53 -13.61 7.63 9.92
C ALA A 53 -14.80 7.65 8.94
N SER A 54 -14.54 7.46 7.65
CA SER A 54 -15.53 7.32 6.58
C SER A 54 -15.90 5.85 6.30
N ASN A 55 -15.69 4.95 7.28
CA ASN A 55 -16.00 3.52 7.22
C ASN A 55 -15.21 2.70 6.19
N TYR A 56 -13.97 3.10 5.87
CA TYR A 56 -13.05 2.26 5.13
C TYR A 56 -12.27 1.34 6.09
N SER A 57 -12.06 0.08 5.69
CA SER A 57 -10.98 -0.74 6.23
C SER A 57 -9.66 -0.25 5.67
N ILE A 58 -8.60 -0.32 6.48
CA ILE A 58 -7.27 0.17 6.12
C ILE A 58 -6.35 -1.00 5.84
N PHE A 59 -5.64 -0.97 4.72
CA PHE A 59 -4.59 -1.94 4.42
C PHE A 59 -3.28 -1.23 4.10
N ILE A 60 -2.18 -1.65 4.73
CA ILE A 60 -0.87 -1.03 4.51
C ILE A 60 0.15 -2.11 4.15
N ALA A 61 0.67 -2.01 2.93
CA ALA A 61 1.84 -2.76 2.48
C ALA A 61 3.08 -1.87 2.67
N THR A 62 4.10 -2.40 3.33
CA THR A 62 5.33 -1.65 3.60
C THR A 62 6.54 -2.56 3.75
N ASP A 63 7.71 -2.01 3.43
CA ASP A 63 9.02 -2.63 3.61
C ASP A 63 9.69 -2.28 4.94
N ALA A 64 9.01 -1.57 5.84
CA ALA A 64 9.56 -1.12 7.11
C ALA A 64 8.69 -1.54 8.31
N GLU A 65 9.31 -2.25 9.26
CA GLU A 65 8.61 -2.78 10.43
C GLU A 65 8.08 -1.67 11.35
N PHE A 66 8.77 -0.54 11.45
CA PHE A 66 8.31 0.58 12.27
C PHE A 66 7.02 1.22 11.70
N VAL A 67 6.89 1.25 10.36
CA VAL A 67 5.69 1.74 9.67
C VAL A 67 4.51 0.82 9.99
N ARG A 68 4.70 -0.50 9.89
CA ARG A 68 3.70 -1.51 10.27
C ARG A 68 3.26 -1.37 11.73
N LYS A 69 4.22 -1.27 12.66
CA LYS A 69 3.92 -1.09 14.10
C LYS A 69 3.15 0.19 14.36
N ARG A 70 3.55 1.30 13.71
CA ARG A 70 2.83 2.58 13.84
C ARG A 70 1.41 2.48 13.31
N ALA A 71 1.21 1.88 12.14
CA ALA A 71 -0.11 1.66 11.55
C ALA A 71 -1.05 0.89 12.51
N LYS A 72 -0.57 -0.21 13.10
CA LYS A 72 -1.35 -0.99 14.08
C LYS A 72 -1.77 -0.19 15.31
N SER A 73 -0.97 0.80 15.70
CA SER A 73 -1.33 1.70 16.81
C SER A 73 -2.33 2.79 16.42
N LEU A 74 -2.45 3.10 15.13
CA LEU A 74 -3.26 4.21 14.62
C LEU A 74 -4.67 3.78 14.20
N PHE A 75 -4.80 2.59 13.62
CA PHE A 75 -6.03 2.15 12.95
C PHE A 75 -6.69 0.99 13.69
N LYS A 76 -8.00 1.08 13.90
CA LYS A 76 -8.81 0.04 14.55
C LYS A 76 -9.24 -1.05 13.58
N HIS A 77 -9.51 -0.67 12.32
CA HIS A 77 -10.00 -1.56 11.26
C HIS A 77 -8.91 -1.86 10.24
N MET A 78 -7.71 -2.16 10.73
CA MET A 78 -6.56 -2.50 9.89
C MET A 78 -6.60 -3.97 9.48
N LEU A 79 -6.44 -4.21 8.18
CA LEU A 79 -6.16 -5.51 7.60
C LEU A 79 -4.65 -5.65 7.42
N GLU A 80 -4.13 -6.85 7.67
CA GLU A 80 -2.73 -7.18 7.49
C GLU A 80 -2.62 -8.59 6.89
N THR A 81 -1.65 -8.75 5.99
CA THR A 81 -1.21 -10.06 5.57
C THR A 81 -0.08 -10.53 6.47
N GLU A 82 -0.25 -11.68 7.10
CA GLU A 82 0.77 -12.32 7.93
C GLU A 82 2.05 -12.61 7.13
N GLY A 83 3.18 -12.55 7.82
CA GLY A 83 4.46 -12.91 7.24
C GLY A 83 5.56 -11.87 7.43
N ARG A 84 6.78 -12.34 7.19
CA ARG A 84 8.01 -11.55 7.30
C ARG A 84 8.09 -10.53 6.15
N ILE A 85 8.51 -9.30 6.45
CA ILE A 85 8.91 -8.33 5.42
C ILE A 85 10.20 -8.83 4.76
N VAL A 86 10.16 -9.01 3.44
CA VAL A 86 11.30 -9.40 2.62
C VAL A 86 11.42 -8.47 1.43
N HIS A 87 12.65 -8.25 0.96
CA HIS A 87 12.88 -7.62 -0.33
C HIS A 87 12.77 -8.68 -1.43
N ILE A 88 11.89 -8.49 -2.42
CA ILE A 88 11.61 -9.53 -3.42
C ILE A 88 12.80 -9.80 -4.35
N ASP A 89 13.57 -8.75 -4.68
CA ASP A 89 14.73 -8.86 -5.58
C ASP A 89 16.03 -9.25 -4.86
N TRP A 90 16.04 -9.29 -3.52
CA TRP A 90 17.23 -9.70 -2.79
C TRP A 90 17.08 -11.16 -2.39
N GLY A 91 18.14 -11.94 -2.58
CA GLY A 91 18.19 -13.32 -2.11
C GLY A 91 18.04 -13.36 -0.58
N ALA A 92 16.82 -13.52 -0.08
CA ALA A 92 16.56 -13.76 1.31
C ALA A 92 16.76 -15.25 1.63
N LYS A 93 17.34 -15.56 2.80
CA LYS A 93 17.60 -16.93 3.28
C LYS A 93 16.98 -17.15 4.66
N GLY A 94 16.72 -18.41 4.97
CA GLY A 94 16.28 -18.87 6.29
C GLY A 94 14.78 -19.03 6.46
N ALA A 95 14.36 -19.32 7.69
CA ALA A 95 12.97 -19.56 8.04
C ALA A 95 12.09 -18.32 7.73
N GLY A 96 10.87 -18.58 7.23
CA GLY A 96 9.92 -17.53 6.87
C GLY A 96 10.13 -16.90 5.49
N LEU A 97 11.06 -17.42 4.67
CA LEU A 97 11.24 -16.97 3.28
C LEU A 97 10.00 -17.21 2.42
N VAL A 98 9.51 -18.45 2.38
CA VAL A 98 8.32 -18.83 1.60
C VAL A 98 7.10 -18.02 2.05
N GLY A 99 6.92 -17.87 3.36
CA GLY A 99 5.86 -17.02 3.92
C GLY A 99 6.03 -15.55 3.58
N GLY A 100 7.26 -15.04 3.53
CA GLY A 100 7.56 -13.67 3.09
C GLY A 100 7.23 -13.45 1.61
N TYR A 101 7.58 -14.37 0.72
CA TYR A 101 7.18 -14.29 -0.68
C TYR A 101 5.67 -14.33 -0.85
N TRP A 102 4.99 -15.26 -0.15
CA TRP A 102 3.53 -15.31 -0.19
C TRP A 102 2.89 -14.02 0.30
N LYS A 103 3.43 -13.44 1.37
CA LYS A 103 3.00 -12.15 1.86
C LYS A 103 3.11 -11.08 0.77
N VAL A 104 4.24 -10.97 0.07
CA VAL A 104 4.45 -9.96 -0.97
C VAL A 104 3.45 -10.13 -2.12
N VAL A 105 3.17 -11.37 -2.53
CA VAL A 105 2.16 -11.64 -3.58
C VAL A 105 0.76 -11.23 -3.13
N VAL A 106 0.36 -11.59 -1.91
CA VAL A 106 -0.95 -11.22 -1.37
C VAL A 106 -1.06 -9.71 -1.20
N ASP A 107 -0.03 -9.05 -0.65
CA ASP A 107 0.01 -7.58 -0.53
C ASP A 107 -0.20 -6.92 -1.90
N PHE A 108 0.48 -7.40 -2.94
CA PHE A 108 0.34 -6.88 -4.30
C PHE A 108 -1.08 -7.01 -4.84
N LEU A 109 -1.69 -8.18 -4.68
CA LEU A 109 -3.05 -8.45 -5.15
C LEU A 109 -4.10 -7.64 -4.40
N VAL A 110 -3.91 -7.43 -3.09
CA VAL A 110 -4.79 -6.55 -2.32
C VAL A 110 -4.70 -5.12 -2.84
N LEU A 111 -3.48 -4.56 -2.99
CA LEU A 111 -3.27 -3.20 -3.52
C LEU A 111 -3.94 -3.00 -4.90
N ALA A 112 -3.90 -4.02 -5.75
CA ALA A 112 -4.51 -3.99 -7.08
C ALA A 112 -6.06 -4.01 -7.06
N LYS A 113 -6.69 -4.18 -5.90
CA LYS A 113 -8.16 -4.30 -5.76
C LYS A 113 -8.79 -3.24 -4.85
N CYS A 114 -8.00 -2.37 -4.24
CA CYS A 114 -8.51 -1.36 -3.31
C CYS A 114 -9.36 -0.29 -4.01
N ASP A 115 -10.33 0.27 -3.29
CA ASP A 115 -11.17 1.38 -3.76
C ASP A 115 -10.38 2.69 -3.80
N ILE A 116 -9.51 2.90 -2.81
CA ILE A 116 -8.57 4.01 -2.72
C ILE A 116 -7.16 3.43 -2.60
N LEU A 117 -6.22 3.97 -3.37
CA LEU A 117 -4.82 3.57 -3.31
C LEU A 117 -3.92 4.80 -3.11
N VAL A 118 -3.11 4.77 -2.06
CA VAL A 118 -2.07 5.76 -1.76
C VAL A 118 -0.71 5.16 -2.08
N LEU A 119 0.09 5.86 -2.85
CA LEU A 119 1.40 5.40 -3.31
C LEU A 119 2.52 6.32 -2.81
N THR A 120 3.64 5.72 -2.45
CA THR A 120 4.97 6.34 -2.43
C THR A 120 5.79 5.89 -3.65
N SER A 121 6.96 6.49 -3.86
CA SER A 121 7.89 6.12 -4.96
C SER A 121 8.36 4.66 -4.86
N SER A 122 7.68 3.74 -5.55
CA SER A 122 8.03 2.32 -5.64
C SER A 122 7.44 1.66 -6.88
N GLY A 123 8.27 0.94 -7.63
CA GLY A 123 7.83 0.14 -8.78
C GLY A 123 6.75 -0.90 -8.40
N PHE A 124 6.82 -1.49 -7.20
CA PHE A 124 5.82 -2.44 -6.72
C PHE A 124 4.43 -1.79 -6.56
N GLY A 125 4.38 -0.60 -5.95
CA GLY A 125 3.13 0.14 -5.77
C GLY A 125 2.61 0.73 -7.08
N ILE A 126 3.50 1.22 -7.94
CA ILE A 126 3.14 1.73 -9.27
C ILE A 126 2.54 0.60 -10.11
N MET A 127 3.15 -0.58 -10.13
CA MET A 127 2.67 -1.72 -10.90
C MET A 127 1.29 -2.20 -10.42
N SER A 128 1.02 -2.22 -9.11
CA SER A 128 -0.31 -2.57 -8.61
C SER A 128 -1.38 -1.55 -9.03
N SER A 129 -1.02 -0.28 -9.17
CA SER A 129 -1.92 0.77 -9.66
C SER A 129 -2.33 0.61 -11.13
N TYR A 130 -1.45 0.07 -11.98
CA TYR A 130 -1.80 -0.23 -13.38
C TYR A 130 -2.86 -1.32 -13.49
N LEU A 131 -2.79 -2.31 -12.59
CA LEU A 131 -3.75 -3.42 -12.52
C LEU A 131 -5.03 -3.07 -11.78
N ASN A 132 -5.04 -1.99 -11.00
CA ASN A 132 -6.21 -1.54 -10.29
C ASN A 132 -7.15 -0.77 -11.24
N THR A 133 -8.09 -1.52 -11.85
CA THR A 133 -9.12 -0.94 -12.72
C THR A 133 -10.21 -0.17 -11.97
N ASN A 134 -10.24 -0.29 -10.64
CA ASN A 134 -11.26 0.31 -9.77
C ASN A 134 -10.78 1.58 -9.05
N ALA A 135 -9.47 1.88 -9.08
CA ALA A 135 -8.86 3.04 -8.45
C ALA A 135 -9.24 4.33 -9.20
N SER A 136 -10.50 4.72 -9.06
CA SER A 136 -11.00 6.06 -9.35
C SER A 136 -10.35 7.12 -8.45
N HIS A 137 -9.70 6.70 -7.36
CA HIS A 137 -9.07 7.57 -6.37
C HIS A 137 -7.67 7.06 -6.00
N LEU A 138 -6.70 7.36 -6.87
CA LEU A 138 -5.28 7.14 -6.62
C LEU A 138 -4.66 8.44 -6.06
N TYR A 139 -3.80 8.32 -5.06
CA TYR A 139 -3.07 9.44 -4.49
C TYR A 139 -1.58 9.16 -4.47
N CYS A 140 -0.79 10.16 -4.83
CA CYS A 140 0.66 10.10 -4.88
C CYS A 140 1.23 11.01 -3.80
N LEU A 141 2.20 10.51 -3.03
CA LEU A 141 2.96 11.28 -2.07
C LEU A 141 4.01 12.16 -2.77
N THR A 142 3.94 13.45 -2.48
CA THR A 142 4.96 14.44 -2.83
C THR A 142 5.75 14.85 -1.58
N SER A 143 6.73 15.73 -1.74
CA SER A 143 7.47 16.32 -0.62
C SER A 143 6.59 17.07 0.38
N HIS A 144 5.38 17.49 -0.01
CA HIS A 144 4.56 18.41 0.79
C HIS A 144 3.15 17.89 1.09
N ALA A 145 2.64 16.94 0.32
CA ALA A 145 1.26 16.47 0.45
C ALA A 145 1.01 15.16 -0.28
N LEU A 146 -0.13 14.54 0.04
CA LEU A 146 -0.79 13.60 -0.87
C LEU A 146 -1.60 14.38 -1.91
N VAL A 147 -1.39 14.07 -3.18
CA VAL A 147 -2.10 14.71 -4.29
C VAL A 147 -2.82 13.65 -5.12
N PRO A 148 -4.01 13.95 -5.68
CA PRO A 148 -4.66 13.06 -6.61
C PRO A 148 -3.76 12.78 -7.81
N CYS A 149 -3.67 11.51 -8.18
CA CYS A 149 -3.00 11.07 -9.40
C CYS A 149 -3.84 9.98 -10.07
N SER A 150 -3.33 9.41 -11.14
CA SER A 150 -3.98 8.31 -11.86
C SER A 150 -2.94 7.34 -12.38
N ARG A 151 -3.38 6.16 -12.82
CA ARG A 151 -2.52 5.22 -13.54
C ARG A 151 -1.89 5.83 -14.82
N TYR A 152 -2.41 6.93 -15.34
CA TYR A 152 -1.87 7.61 -16.51
C TYR A 152 -0.86 8.71 -16.16
N THR A 153 -0.93 9.25 -14.94
CA THR A 153 -0.10 10.37 -14.48
C THR A 153 0.88 10.00 -13.37
N VAL A 154 0.85 8.75 -12.87
CA VAL A 154 1.71 8.28 -11.78
C VAL A 154 3.21 8.46 -12.08
N ASN A 155 3.62 8.34 -13.35
CA ASN A 155 5.01 8.53 -13.76
C ASN A 155 5.44 10.00 -13.76
N ASP A 156 4.49 10.95 -13.77
CA ASP A 156 4.80 12.37 -13.63
C ASP A 156 5.27 12.68 -12.20
N PHE A 157 4.79 11.89 -11.22
CA PHE A 157 5.18 11.99 -9.81
C PHE A 157 6.42 11.15 -9.48
N TYR A 158 6.52 9.97 -10.10
CA TYR A 158 7.60 9.01 -9.87
C TYR A 158 8.27 8.65 -11.18
N PRO A 159 9.08 9.58 -11.74
CA PRO A 159 9.76 9.32 -13.00
C PRO A 159 10.74 8.15 -12.81
N GLY A 160 10.53 7.12 -13.63
CA GLY A 160 11.36 5.93 -13.68
C GLY A 160 11.06 5.15 -14.95
N PRO A 161 11.95 4.24 -15.37
CA PRO A 161 11.65 3.36 -16.49
C PRO A 161 10.42 2.50 -16.15
N LEU A 162 9.33 2.71 -16.89
CA LEU A 162 8.04 2.00 -16.74
C LEU A 162 8.19 0.47 -16.81
N LEU A 163 9.24 0.03 -17.50
CA LEU A 163 9.74 -1.32 -17.63
C LEU A 163 11.25 -1.15 -17.55
N ALA A 164 11.88 -1.50 -16.41
CA ALA A 164 13.33 -1.47 -16.34
C ALA A 164 13.90 -2.38 -17.43
N PRO A 165 14.78 -1.89 -18.33
CA PRO A 165 15.66 -2.78 -19.05
C PRO A 165 16.83 -3.11 -18.11
N PHE A 166 16.87 -4.37 -17.71
CA PHE A 166 18.01 -5.09 -17.11
C PHE A 166 18.36 -4.81 -15.65
#